data_AF-A0A1H4CGD4-F1
#
_entry.id   AF-A0A1H4CGD4-F1
#
_cell.length_a   1.000
_cell.length_b   1.000
_cell.length_c   1.000
_cell.angle_alpha   90.00
_cell.angle_beta   90.00
_cell.angle_gamma   90.00
#
_symmetry.space_group_name_H-M   'P 1'
#
loop_
_entity.id
_entity.type
_entity.pdbx_description
1 polymer ?
#
loop_
_entity_poly.entity_id
_entity_poly.type
_entity_poly.pdbx_seq_one_letter_code
_entity_poly.pdbx_strand_id
1 'polypeptide(L)'
;MLLNAVQRFLVLGIEFVIVMLSAVVALEFLEGFKIGTSEYYGLRNAGHIFFLLIFITFSPYVFAFYTVVVSPISWLLRKYVSFVIARVFVYSAGCGLLGSWVFEQMFSDYMIESYYLNRATSIWLFALAGVIYAIVENRVLQRNKVRAENIEISNKV
;
A
#
# COMPACT_ATOMS: atom_id res chain seq x y z
N MET A 1 14.34 23.55 -4.27
CA MET A 1 14.42 22.46 -3.26
C MET A 1 13.06 21.95 -2.81
N LEU A 2 12.11 22.81 -2.41
CA LEU A 2 10.79 22.39 -1.89
C LEU A 2 9.93 21.65 -2.94
N LEU A 3 9.91 22.14 -4.19
CA LEU A 3 9.13 21.55 -5.29
C LEU A 3 9.51 20.07 -5.55
N ASN A 4 10.81 19.75 -5.51
CA ASN A 4 11.30 18.38 -5.70
C ASN A 4 10.92 17.45 -4.56
N ALA A 5 10.85 17.97 -3.32
CA ALA A 5 10.44 17.19 -2.15
C ALA A 5 8.93 16.89 -2.18
N VAL A 6 8.11 17.88 -2.55
CA VAL A 6 6.66 17.72 -2.70
C VAL A 6 6.33 16.76 -3.84
N GLN A 7 6.97 16.91 -5.00
CA GLN A 7 6.80 15.99 -6.13
C GLN A 7 7.14 14.55 -5.74
N ARG A 8 8.26 14.34 -5.03
CA ARG A 8 8.65 13.01 -4.56
C ARG A 8 7.67 12.44 -3.54
N PHE A 9 7.15 13.26 -2.63
CA PHE A 9 6.12 12.84 -1.68
C PHE A 9 4.85 12.37 -2.41
N LEU A 10 4.41 13.13 -3.42
CA LEU A 10 3.23 12.79 -4.23
C LEU A 10 3.43 11.51 -5.03
N VAL A 11 4.58 11.35 -5.71
CA VAL A 11 4.89 10.14 -6.48
C VAL A 11 4.86 8.90 -5.59
N LEU A 12 5.56 8.95 -4.45
CA LEU A 12 5.59 7.83 -3.49
C LEU A 12 4.21 7.56 -2.89
N GLY A 13 3.40 8.61 -2.66
CA GLY A 13 2.03 8.45 -2.16
C GLY A 13 1.10 7.79 -3.16
N ILE A 14 1.19 8.18 -4.43
CA ILE A 14 0.42 7.55 -5.52
C ILE A 14 0.85 6.08 -5.68
N GLU A 15 2.16 5.80 -5.69
CA GLU A 15 2.67 4.43 -5.78
C GLU A 15 2.22 3.58 -4.59
N PHE A 16 2.24 4.13 -3.38
CA PHE A 16 1.71 3.45 -2.19
C PHE A 16 0.23 3.12 -2.35
N VAL A 17 -0.59 4.09 -2.77
CA VAL A 17 -2.03 3.86 -3.00
C VAL A 17 -2.25 2.73 -4.00
N ILE A 18 -1.56 2.75 -5.15
CA ILE A 18 -1.69 1.71 -6.17
C ILE A 18 -1.35 0.32 -5.60
N VAL A 19 -0.22 0.22 -4.89
CA VAL A 19 0.22 -1.05 -4.28
C VAL A 19 -0.79 -1.56 -3.26
N MET A 20 -1.31 -0.70 -2.39
CA MET A 20 -2.27 -1.09 -1.36
C MET A 20 -3.64 -1.48 -1.94
N LEU A 21 -4.15 -0.72 -2.91
CA LEU A 21 -5.39 -1.07 -3.61
C LEU A 21 -5.26 -2.39 -4.36
N SER A 22 -4.09 -2.68 -4.94
CA SER A 22 -3.84 -3.98 -5.57
C SER A 22 -3.94 -5.13 -4.56
N ALA A 23 -3.52 -4.92 -3.31
CA ALA A 23 -3.64 -5.92 -2.24
C ALA A 23 -5.11 -6.10 -1.80
N VAL A 24 -5.90 -5.03 -1.73
CA VAL A 24 -7.35 -5.10 -1.48
C VAL A 24 -8.05 -5.91 -2.58
N VAL A 25 -7.74 -5.64 -3.85
CA VAL A 25 -8.30 -6.37 -4.99
C VAL A 25 -7.88 -7.84 -4.96
N ALA A 26 -6.61 -8.14 -4.64
CA ALA A 26 -6.13 -9.52 -4.50
C ALA A 26 -6.85 -10.24 -3.35
N LEU A 27 -7.09 -9.57 -2.23
CA LEU A 27 -7.83 -10.13 -1.10
C LEU A 27 -9.27 -10.44 -1.49
N GLU A 28 -9.93 -9.53 -2.21
CA GLU A 28 -11.26 -9.80 -2.75
C GLU A 28 -11.29 -11.04 -3.63
N PHE A 29 -10.30 -11.18 -4.52
CA PHE A 29 -10.25 -12.30 -5.44
C PHE A 29 -10.03 -13.64 -4.72
N LEU A 30 -9.20 -13.65 -3.67
CA LEU A 30 -8.86 -14.87 -2.92
C LEU A 30 -9.89 -15.25 -1.85
N GLU A 31 -10.47 -14.26 -1.17
CA GLU A 31 -11.40 -14.48 -0.05
C GLU A 31 -12.81 -14.03 -0.39
N GLY A 32 -12.99 -12.82 -0.90
CA GLY A 32 -14.31 -12.26 -1.21
C GLY A 32 -15.10 -13.05 -2.27
N PHE A 33 -14.43 -13.67 -3.24
CA PHE A 33 -15.08 -14.47 -4.28
C PHE A 33 -15.77 -15.74 -3.75
N LYS A 34 -15.39 -16.21 -2.55
CA LYS A 34 -16.05 -17.33 -1.87
C LYS A 34 -17.45 -16.95 -1.39
N ILE A 35 -17.67 -15.67 -1.09
CA ILE A 35 -18.93 -15.17 -0.53
C ILE A 35 -19.99 -15.18 -1.64
N GLY A 36 -21.05 -15.95 -1.40
CA GLY A 36 -22.05 -16.23 -2.41
C GLY A 36 -23.39 -15.54 -2.27
N THR A 37 -23.60 -14.83 -1.18
CA THR A 37 -24.83 -14.10 -0.89
C THR A 37 -24.92 -12.80 -1.68
N SER A 38 -26.12 -12.42 -2.14
CA SER A 38 -26.38 -11.13 -2.78
C SER A 38 -26.20 -9.92 -1.86
N GLU A 39 -26.16 -10.14 -0.54
CA GLU A 39 -25.94 -9.09 0.47
C GLU A 39 -24.51 -8.55 0.46
N TYR A 40 -23.56 -9.35 -0.03
CA TYR A 40 -22.17 -8.94 -0.17
C TYR A 40 -21.97 -8.30 -1.55
N TYR A 41 -21.77 -6.99 -1.61
CA TYR A 41 -21.49 -6.27 -2.85
C TYR A 41 -20.03 -6.39 -3.31
N GLY A 42 -19.49 -7.60 -3.29
CA GLY A 42 -18.14 -7.93 -3.76
C GLY A 42 -18.03 -8.06 -5.27
N LEU A 43 -16.83 -8.42 -5.76
CA LEU A 43 -16.51 -8.58 -7.18
C LEU A 43 -17.45 -9.57 -7.88
N ARG A 44 -17.86 -10.63 -7.18
CA ARG A 44 -18.76 -11.66 -7.72
C ARG A 44 -20.16 -11.13 -8.02
N ASN A 45 -20.68 -10.23 -7.20
CA ASN A 45 -22.08 -9.78 -7.28
C ASN A 45 -22.21 -8.38 -7.91
N ALA A 46 -21.26 -7.48 -7.65
CA ALA A 46 -21.22 -6.12 -8.21
C ALA A 46 -20.40 -6.03 -9.51
N GLY A 47 -19.66 -7.09 -9.87
CA GLY A 47 -18.82 -7.11 -11.06
C GLY A 47 -17.79 -5.98 -11.07
N HIS A 48 -17.58 -5.35 -12.22
CA HIS A 48 -16.58 -4.28 -12.36
C HIS A 48 -16.91 -3.00 -11.56
N ILE A 49 -18.16 -2.79 -11.15
CA ILE A 49 -18.55 -1.62 -10.32
C ILE A 49 -17.82 -1.66 -8.97
N PHE A 50 -17.49 -2.86 -8.50
CA PHE A 50 -16.71 -3.05 -7.27
C PHE A 50 -15.36 -2.32 -7.29
N PHE A 51 -14.67 -2.25 -8.45
CA PHE A 51 -13.40 -1.53 -8.55
C PHE A 51 -13.58 -0.02 -8.33
N LEU A 52 -14.67 0.55 -8.83
CA LEU A 52 -15.03 1.95 -8.60
C LEU A 52 -15.33 2.19 -7.11
N LEU A 53 -16.07 1.29 -6.47
CA LEU A 53 -16.38 1.36 -5.04
C LEU A 53 -15.13 1.29 -4.17
N ILE A 54 -14.21 0.36 -4.46
CA ILE A 54 -12.91 0.30 -3.78
C ILE A 54 -12.15 1.60 -3.98
N PHE A 55 -12.06 2.09 -5.22
CA PHE A 55 -11.26 3.27 -5.51
C PHE A 55 -11.79 4.50 -4.79
N ILE A 56 -13.10 4.72 -4.78
CA ILE A 56 -13.71 5.87 -4.11
C ILE A 56 -13.63 5.71 -2.58
N THR A 57 -13.87 4.51 -2.06
CA THR A 57 -13.96 4.28 -0.62
C THR A 57 -12.57 4.19 0.01
N PHE A 58 -11.67 3.37 -0.51
CA PHE A 58 -10.38 3.09 0.15
C PHE A 58 -9.26 4.09 -0.21
N SER A 59 -9.22 4.64 -1.44
CA SER A 59 -8.10 5.50 -1.85
C SER A 59 -7.87 6.71 -0.94
N PRO A 60 -8.92 7.46 -0.51
CA PRO A 60 -8.75 8.59 0.39
C PRO A 60 -8.14 8.18 1.73
N TYR A 61 -8.61 7.07 2.33
CA TYR A 61 -8.09 6.57 3.60
C TYR A 61 -6.64 6.08 3.47
N VAL A 62 -6.32 5.37 2.39
CA VAL A 62 -4.95 4.89 2.12
C VAL A 62 -4.00 6.07 1.90
N PHE A 63 -4.43 7.10 1.18
CA PHE A 63 -3.61 8.29 0.97
C PHE A 63 -3.43 9.11 2.27
N ALA A 64 -4.48 9.23 3.09
CA ALA A 64 -4.39 9.85 4.40
C ALA A 64 -3.44 9.08 5.33
N PHE A 65 -3.55 7.75 5.36
CA PHE A 65 -2.64 6.87 6.10
C PHE A 65 -1.19 7.01 5.63
N TYR A 66 -0.97 7.09 4.32
CA TYR A 66 0.36 7.38 3.77
C TYR A 66 0.90 8.71 4.27
N THR A 67 0.08 9.76 4.22
CA THR A 67 0.48 11.12 4.58
C THR A 67 0.82 11.25 6.06
N VAL A 68 0.00 10.66 6.93
CA VAL A 68 0.08 10.82 8.39
C VAL A 68 1.04 9.82 9.03
N VAL A 69 1.11 8.59 8.51
CA VAL A 69 1.82 7.49 9.16
C VAL A 69 3.03 7.08 8.35
N VAL A 70 2.84 6.67 7.08
CA VAL A 70 3.92 6.07 6.30
C VAL A 70 5.00 7.10 5.99
N SER A 71 4.66 8.28 5.51
CA SER A 71 5.65 9.30 5.11
C SER A 71 6.55 9.77 6.27
N PRO A 72 6.02 10.09 7.48
CA PRO A 72 6.86 10.40 8.63
C PRO A 72 7.76 9.23 9.04
N ILE A 73 7.24 8.00 9.03
CA ILE A 73 8.02 6.80 9.32
C ILE A 73 9.12 6.62 8.27
N SER A 74 8.79 6.75 6.99
CA SER A 74 9.74 6.68 5.87
C SER A 74 10.85 7.72 6.04
N TRP A 75 10.52 8.94 6.45
CA TRP A 75 11.52 9.98 6.74
C TRP A 75 12.40 9.60 7.92
N LEU A 76 11.82 9.13 9.01
CA LEU A 76 12.53 8.74 10.23
C LEU A 76 13.47 7.54 9.97
N LEU A 77 12.98 6.52 9.26
CA LEU A 77 13.76 5.36 8.84
C LEU A 77 14.95 5.75 7.96
N ARG A 78 14.77 6.69 7.03
CA ARG A 78 15.89 7.16 6.20
C ARG A 78 16.94 7.93 7.00
N LYS A 79 16.54 8.59 8.10
CA LYS A 79 17.45 9.36 8.96
C LYS A 79 18.25 8.45 9.88
N TYR A 80 17.63 7.42 10.47
CA TYR A 80 18.26 6.61 11.52
C TYR A 80 18.67 5.20 11.07
N VAL A 81 18.08 4.65 10.00
CA VAL A 81 18.29 3.26 9.58
C VAL A 81 18.97 3.20 8.23
N SER A 82 20.28 2.95 8.25
CA SER A 82 21.09 2.82 7.03
C SER A 82 20.69 1.59 6.20
N PHE A 83 20.42 0.45 6.87
CA PHE A 83 20.15 -0.83 6.21
C PHE A 83 18.79 -0.87 5.51
N VAL A 84 18.81 -1.17 4.21
CA VAL A 84 17.59 -1.31 3.38
C VAL A 84 16.70 -2.45 3.89
N ILE A 85 17.31 -3.57 4.28
CA ILE A 85 16.59 -4.77 4.76
C ILE A 85 15.73 -4.44 5.99
N ALA A 86 16.24 -3.66 6.93
CA ALA A 86 15.48 -3.25 8.10
C ALA A 86 14.25 -2.41 7.73
N ARG A 87 14.34 -1.55 6.71
CA ARG A 87 13.20 -0.77 6.20
C ARG A 87 12.13 -1.67 5.56
N VAL A 88 12.56 -2.68 4.81
CA VAL A 88 11.66 -3.70 4.24
C VAL A 88 10.88 -4.42 5.34
N PHE A 89 11.54 -4.83 6.42
CA PHE A 89 10.88 -5.46 7.56
C PHE A 89 9.84 -4.55 8.22
N VAL A 90 10.17 -3.27 8.44
CA VAL A 90 9.24 -2.31 9.06
C VAL A 90 8.00 -2.10 8.19
N TYR A 91 8.16 -1.89 6.87
CA TYR A 91 7.01 -1.72 5.99
C TYR A 91 6.19 -3.00 5.86
N SER A 92 6.85 -4.16 5.76
CA SER A 92 6.16 -5.45 5.67
C SER A 92 5.34 -5.76 6.93
N ALA A 93 5.93 -5.59 8.11
CA ALA A 93 5.22 -5.80 9.37
C ALA A 93 4.07 -4.79 9.57
N GLY A 94 4.34 -3.51 9.32
CA GLY A 94 3.33 -2.45 9.44
C GLY A 94 2.16 -2.64 8.48
N CYS A 95 2.43 -2.98 7.22
CA CYS A 95 1.38 -3.26 6.25
C CYS A 95 0.65 -4.57 6.57
N GLY A 96 1.33 -5.62 7.04
CA GLY A 96 0.68 -6.87 7.46
C GLY A 96 -0.33 -6.66 8.60
N LEU A 97 0.03 -5.84 9.60
CA LEU A 97 -0.89 -5.44 10.67
C LEU A 97 -2.09 -4.66 10.13
N LEU A 98 -1.84 -3.71 9.21
CA LEU A 98 -2.90 -2.98 8.52
C LEU A 98 -3.82 -3.93 7.72
N GLY A 99 -3.27 -4.98 7.09
CA GLY A 99 -4.04 -6.01 6.40
C GLY A 99 -4.99 -6.76 7.31
N SER A 100 -4.58 -7.06 8.55
CA SER A 100 -5.50 -7.64 9.55
C SER A 100 -6.68 -6.72 9.84
N TRP A 101 -6.43 -5.42 9.99
CA TRP A 101 -7.49 -4.43 10.22
C TRP A 101 -8.40 -4.28 8.99
N VAL A 102 -7.83 -4.22 7.78
CA VAL A 102 -8.61 -4.17 6.53
C VAL A 102 -9.52 -5.38 6.37
N PHE A 103 -9.07 -6.58 6.76
CA PHE A 103 -9.88 -7.79 6.69
C PHE A 103 -11.16 -7.68 7.54
N GLU A 104 -11.04 -7.14 8.77
CA GLU A 104 -12.18 -6.90 9.66
C GLU A 104 -13.12 -5.80 9.15
N GLN A 105 -12.61 -4.85 8.36
CA GLN A 105 -13.46 -3.83 7.72
C GLN A 105 -14.18 -4.35 6.47
N MET A 106 -13.59 -5.30 5.75
CA MET A 106 -14.17 -5.83 4.51
C MET A 106 -15.19 -6.94 4.76
N PHE A 107 -14.98 -7.77 5.79
CA PHE A 107 -15.79 -8.95 6.03
C PHE A 107 -16.42 -8.91 7.42
N SER A 108 -17.74 -9.15 7.49
CA SER A 108 -18.44 -9.31 8.76
C SER A 108 -18.14 -10.67 9.40
N ASP A 109 -18.26 -10.76 10.73
CA ASP A 109 -17.99 -12.00 11.47
C ASP A 109 -18.82 -13.18 10.95
N TYR A 110 -20.09 -12.94 10.63
CA TYR A 110 -20.97 -13.94 10.01
C TYR A 110 -20.41 -14.47 8.68
N MET A 111 -19.88 -13.59 7.81
CA MET A 111 -19.28 -14.00 6.54
C MET A 111 -17.98 -14.78 6.75
N ILE A 112 -17.17 -14.38 7.73
CA ILE A 112 -15.91 -15.06 8.06
C ILE A 112 -16.18 -16.50 8.49
N GLU A 113 -17.15 -16.71 9.38
CA GLU A 113 -17.51 -18.04 9.89
C GLU A 113 -18.21 -18.88 8.80
N SER A 114 -19.16 -18.30 8.07
CA SER A 114 -19.96 -19.04 7.09
C SER A 114 -19.16 -19.47 5.86
N TYR A 115 -18.18 -18.66 5.44
CA TYR A 115 -17.37 -18.90 4.25
C TYR A 115 -15.94 -19.32 4.56
N TYR A 116 -15.61 -19.57 5.83
CA TYR A 116 -14.29 -19.98 6.31
C TYR A 116 -13.17 -19.08 5.76
N LEU A 117 -13.39 -17.77 5.83
CA LEU A 117 -12.45 -16.78 5.29
C LEU A 117 -11.18 -16.76 6.12
N ASN A 118 -10.02 -16.70 5.46
CA ASN A 118 -8.76 -16.79 6.15
C ASN A 118 -8.15 -15.39 6.40
N ARG A 119 -8.14 -14.93 7.65
CA ARG A 119 -7.49 -13.65 8.00
C ARG A 119 -6.00 -13.60 7.61
N ALA A 120 -5.31 -14.74 7.67
CA ALA A 120 -3.88 -14.79 7.35
C ALA A 120 -3.59 -14.42 5.90
N THR A 121 -4.51 -14.68 4.95
CA THR A 121 -4.27 -14.32 3.55
C THR A 121 -4.20 -12.81 3.37
N SER A 122 -5.03 -12.04 4.08
CA SER A 122 -4.90 -10.58 4.12
C SER A 122 -3.57 -10.13 4.71
N ILE A 123 -3.17 -10.69 5.86
CA ILE A 123 -1.89 -10.32 6.50
C ILE A 123 -0.72 -10.55 5.54
N TRP A 124 -0.68 -11.70 4.85
CA TRP A 124 0.39 -12.02 3.90
C TRP A 124 0.37 -11.12 2.65
N LEU A 125 -0.81 -10.85 2.08
CA LEU A 125 -0.95 -9.97 0.91
C LEU A 125 -0.46 -8.56 1.21
N PHE A 126 -0.87 -8.01 2.36
CA PHE A 126 -0.47 -6.67 2.75
C PHE A 126 0.99 -6.61 3.22
N ALA A 127 1.50 -7.66 3.86
CA ALA A 127 2.93 -7.76 4.15
C ALA A 127 3.77 -7.76 2.87
N LEU A 128 3.32 -8.47 1.82
CA LEU A 128 3.94 -8.45 0.51
C LEU A 128 3.85 -7.06 -0.15
N ALA A 129 2.70 -6.40 -0.05
CA ALA A 129 2.51 -5.03 -0.52
C ALA A 129 3.52 -4.07 0.14
N GLY A 130 3.76 -4.21 1.45
CA GLY A 130 4.79 -3.46 2.18
C GLY A 130 6.21 -3.71 1.64
N VAL A 131 6.54 -4.94 1.26
CA VAL A 131 7.83 -5.28 0.61
C VAL A 131 7.93 -4.61 -0.76
N ILE A 132 6.89 -4.70 -1.59
CA ILE A 132 6.85 -4.07 -2.92
C ILE A 132 7.05 -2.57 -2.78
N TYR A 133 6.34 -1.92 -1.86
CA TYR A 133 6.49 -0.50 -1.58
C TYR A 133 7.91 -0.14 -1.15
N ALA A 134 8.55 -0.93 -0.28
CA ALA A 134 9.93 -0.71 0.14
C ALA A 134 10.92 -0.74 -1.05
N ILE A 135 10.71 -1.64 -2.01
CA ILE A 135 11.53 -1.73 -3.23
C ILE A 135 11.29 -0.52 -4.12
N VAL A 136 10.03 -0.14 -4.34
CA VAL A 136 9.64 1.02 -5.14
C VAL A 136 10.22 2.29 -4.56
N GLU A 137 10.09 2.50 -3.24
CA GLU A 137 10.68 3.63 -2.55
C GLU A 137 12.17 3.73 -2.86
N ASN A 138 12.95 2.66 -2.60
CA ASN A 138 14.39 2.68 -2.83
C ASN A 138 14.77 3.00 -4.28
N ARG A 139 14.01 2.50 -5.27
CA ARG A 139 14.23 2.82 -6.69
C ARG A 139 14.01 4.30 -6.99
N VAL A 140 12.93 4.89 -6.47
CA VAL A 140 12.62 6.32 -6.61
C VAL A 140 13.70 7.18 -5.93
N LEU A 141 14.22 6.74 -4.78
CA LEU A 141 15.32 7.42 -4.09
C LEU A 141 16.60 7.44 -4.92
N GLN A 142 17.00 6.29 -5.47
CA GLN A 142 18.23 6.17 -6.25
C GLN A 142 18.16 7.01 -7.53
N ARG A 143 17.04 6.96 -8.26
CA ARG A 143 16.84 7.77 -9.47
C ARG A 143 16.98 9.27 -9.20
N ASN A 144 16.44 9.74 -8.07
CA ASN A 144 16.52 11.15 -7.71
C ASN A 144 17.93 11.58 -7.30
N LYS A 145 18.73 10.69 -6.67
CA LYS A 145 20.15 10.98 -6.37
C LYS A 145 20.96 11.16 -7.64
N VAL A 146 20.86 10.20 -8.57
CA VAL A 146 21.57 10.26 -9.87
C VAL A 146 21.18 11.51 -10.66
N ARG A 147 19.90 11.89 -10.65
CA ARG A 147 19.45 13.11 -11.32
C ARG A 147 20.01 14.38 -10.70
N ALA A 148 20.16 14.43 -9.37
CA ALA A 148 20.75 15.59 -8.69
C ALA A 148 22.25 15.74 -9.00
N GLU A 149 23.00 14.63 -9.01
CA GLU A 149 24.42 14.61 -9.37
C GLU A 149 24.66 15.11 -10.80
N ASN A 150 23.83 14.67 -11.76
CA ASN A 150 23.95 15.10 -13.16
C ASN A 150 23.68 16.60 -13.35
N ILE A 151 22.75 17.19 -12.58
CA ILE A 151 22.46 18.64 -12.64
C ILE A 151 23.63 19.45 -12.05
N GLU A 152 24.24 18.97 -10.95
CA GLU A 152 25.42 19.63 -10.38
C GLU A 152 26.62 19.60 -11.33
N ILE A 153 26.83 18.51 -12.06
CA ILE A 153 27.90 18.41 -13.06
C ILE A 153 27.63 19.39 -14.20
N SER A 154 26.40 19.47 -14.71
CA SER A 154 26.04 20.39 -15.80
C SER A 154 26.18 21.88 -15.44
N ASN A 155 26.03 22.25 -14.16
CA ASN A 155 26.19 23.65 -13.72
C ASN A 155 27.66 24.03 -13.46
N LYS A 156 28.59 23.06 -13.46
CA LYS A 156 30.03 23.28 -13.25
C LYS A 156 30.83 23.33 -14.55
N VAL A 157 30.21 22.99 -15.68
CA VAL A 157 30.76 23.07 -17.05
C VAL A 157 30.25 24.33 -17.71
#